data_AF-A0A9E3W4L7-F1
#
_entry.id   AF-A0A9E3W4L7-F1
#
_cell.length_a   1.000
_cell.length_b   1.000
_cell.length_c   1.000
_cell.angle_alpha   90.00
_cell.angle_beta   90.00
_cell.angle_gamma   90.00
#
_symmetry.space_group_name_H-M   'P 1'
#
loop_
_entity.id
_entity.type
_entity.pdbx_description
1 polymer ?
#
loop_
_entity_poly.entity_id
_entity_poly.type
_entity_poly.pdbx_seq_one_letter_code
_entity_poly.pdbx_strand_id
1 'polypeptide(L)'
;MEIAGEARVTAGIARLAGAVLAISIGTACATPERPEVSAAEAAEIAALEQAFWYCDYAATTEGVLATPMAACQHATNELKARKFGGSFRAMTAWWQQRKQAEHERLGREAARSRPPRPGLPNPAAS
;
A
#
# COMPACT_ATOMS: atom_id res chain seq x y z
N MET A 1 32.98 4.96 1.78
CA MET A 1 32.74 6.19 0.99
C MET A 1 33.27 5.86 -0.41
N GLU A 2 32.41 5.26 -1.23
CA GLU A 2 32.73 4.86 -2.61
C GLU A 2 32.19 5.92 -3.55
N ILE A 3 33.05 6.60 -4.30
CA ILE A 3 32.70 7.44 -5.43
C ILE A 3 33.82 7.36 -6.47
N ALA A 4 33.45 6.85 -7.65
CA ALA A 4 33.95 7.18 -8.99
C ALA A 4 35.35 6.73 -9.46
N GLY A 5 35.40 6.47 -10.78
CA GLY A 5 36.61 6.58 -11.60
C GLY A 5 36.87 5.35 -12.46
N GLU A 6 36.03 5.07 -13.47
CA GLU A 6 36.29 5.39 -14.88
C GLU A 6 37.31 4.49 -15.60
N ALA A 7 36.77 3.77 -16.58
CA ALA A 7 37.26 3.57 -17.94
C ALA A 7 38.78 3.61 -18.17
N ARG A 8 39.31 2.48 -18.66
CA ARG A 8 40.19 2.38 -19.85
C ARG A 8 40.58 0.92 -20.07
N VAL A 9 39.96 0.24 -21.03
CA VAL A 9 40.65 -0.82 -21.76
C VAL A 9 40.62 -0.41 -23.23
N THR A 10 41.72 0.22 -23.62
CA THR A 10 42.02 0.66 -24.96
C THR A 10 42.44 -0.51 -25.85
N ALA A 11 41.82 -0.53 -27.04
CA ALA A 11 42.41 -0.86 -28.33
C ALA A 11 43.03 -2.26 -28.56
N GLY A 12 42.40 -3.00 -29.46
CA GLY A 12 43.00 -4.13 -30.17
C GLY A 12 42.10 -4.67 -31.28
N ILE A 13 41.63 -3.82 -32.20
CA ILE A 13 40.79 -4.29 -33.32
C ILE A 13 41.69 -4.57 -34.53
N ALA A 14 42.01 -5.85 -34.72
CA ALA A 14 42.61 -6.35 -35.95
C ALA A 14 41.60 -6.22 -37.10
N ARG A 15 42.02 -5.58 -38.20
CA ARG A 15 41.22 -5.46 -39.44
C ARG A 15 41.16 -6.82 -40.14
N LEU A 16 40.02 -7.50 -40.02
CA LEU A 16 39.64 -8.59 -40.92
C LEU A 16 38.46 -8.12 -41.77
N ALA A 17 38.71 -7.99 -43.07
CA ALA A 17 37.71 -7.77 -44.08
C ALA A 17 36.84 -9.03 -44.19
N GLY A 18 35.60 -8.94 -43.72
CA GLY A 18 34.59 -9.99 -43.85
C GLY A 18 33.22 -9.35 -43.82
N ALA A 19 32.49 -9.44 -44.93
CA ALA A 19 31.12 -8.97 -45.04
C ALA A 19 30.24 -9.73 -44.04
N VAL A 20 29.77 -9.05 -42.99
CA VAL A 20 28.80 -9.61 -42.04
C VAL A 20 27.51 -8.78 -42.13
N LEU A 21 26.49 -9.50 -42.60
CA LEU A 21 25.08 -9.16 -42.71
C LEU A 21 24.60 -8.25 -41.56
N ALA A 22 24.03 -7.09 -41.91
CA ALA A 22 23.36 -6.21 -40.96
C ALA A 22 22.08 -6.89 -40.44
N ILE A 23 22.19 -7.57 -39.31
CA ILE A 23 21.03 -8.08 -38.57
C ILE A 23 20.45 -6.89 -37.80
N SER A 24 19.39 -6.31 -38.36
CA SER A 24 18.54 -5.34 -37.68
C SER A 24 17.83 -6.05 -36.52
N ILE A 25 18.47 -6.09 -35.34
CA ILE A 25 17.81 -6.51 -34.11
C ILE A 25 16.80 -5.39 -33.80
N GLY A 26 15.56 -5.60 -34.24
CA GLY A 26 14.44 -4.80 -33.78
C GLY A 26 14.33 -5.00 -32.29
N THR A 27 14.80 -4.01 -31.52
CA THR A 27 14.53 -3.93 -30.08
C THR A 27 13.02 -3.76 -29.95
N ALA A 28 12.30 -4.87 -29.84
CA ALA A 28 10.94 -4.84 -29.36
C ALA A 28 11.02 -4.28 -27.94
N CYS A 29 10.57 -3.03 -27.76
CA CYS A 29 10.28 -2.49 -26.45
C CYS A 29 9.24 -3.42 -25.81
N ALA A 30 9.70 -4.38 -25.01
CA ALA A 30 8.86 -5.10 -24.08
C ALA A 30 8.31 -4.02 -23.12
N THR A 31 7.09 -3.57 -23.41
CA THR A 31 6.40 -2.64 -22.53
C THR A 31 6.13 -3.45 -21.26
N PRO A 32 6.64 -3.04 -20.08
CA PRO A 32 6.36 -3.77 -18.87
C PRO A 32 4.85 -3.73 -18.64
N GLU A 33 4.20 -4.87 -18.89
CA GLU A 33 2.78 -5.06 -18.59
C GLU A 33 2.66 -5.08 -17.08
N ARG A 34 2.41 -3.90 -16.50
CA ARG A 34 2.09 -3.78 -15.09
C ARG A 34 0.80 -4.58 -14.90
N PRO A 35 0.74 -5.56 -13.99
CA PRO A 35 -0.50 -6.28 -13.72
C PRO A 35 -1.59 -5.26 -13.42
N GLU A 36 -2.59 -5.17 -14.30
CA GLU A 36 -3.75 -4.31 -14.06
C GLU A 36 -4.60 -5.01 -13.01
N VAL A 37 -4.61 -4.43 -11.81
CA VAL A 37 -5.54 -4.85 -10.76
C VAL A 37 -6.96 -4.62 -11.28
N SER A 38 -7.75 -5.68 -11.34
CA SER A 38 -9.14 -5.57 -11.81
C SER A 38 -9.93 -4.63 -10.87
N ALA A 39 -10.97 -3.98 -11.41
CA ALA A 39 -11.83 -3.12 -10.58
C ALA A 39 -12.46 -3.88 -9.39
N ALA A 40 -12.77 -5.17 -9.57
CA ALA A 40 -13.27 -6.04 -8.50
C ALA A 40 -12.22 -6.24 -7.41
N GLU A 41 -10.98 -6.56 -7.79
CA GLU A 41 -9.88 -6.72 -6.84
C GLU A 41 -9.56 -5.42 -6.08
N ALA A 42 -9.59 -4.27 -6.77
CA ALA A 42 -9.39 -2.98 -6.14
C ALA A 42 -10.49 -2.68 -5.09
N ALA A 43 -11.75 -3.02 -5.40
CA ALA A 43 -12.87 -2.87 -4.46
C ALA A 43 -12.72 -3.78 -3.23
N GLU A 44 -12.27 -5.02 -3.42
CA GLU A 44 -12.01 -5.94 -2.32
C GLU A 44 -10.85 -5.45 -1.43
N ILE A 45 -9.77 -4.94 -2.02
CA ILE A 45 -8.66 -4.34 -1.27
C ILE A 45 -9.14 -3.12 -0.47
N ALA A 46 -10.01 -2.29 -1.05
CA ALA A 46 -10.58 -1.14 -0.35
C ALA A 46 -11.45 -1.57 0.85
N ALA A 47 -12.24 -2.64 0.71
CA ALA A 47 -13.02 -3.21 1.81
C ALA A 47 -12.13 -3.76 2.93
N LEU A 48 -11.04 -4.46 2.57
CA LEU A 48 -10.04 -4.94 3.53
C LEU A 48 -9.34 -3.78 4.26
N GLU A 49 -9.02 -2.70 3.56
CA GLU A 49 -8.45 -1.49 4.16
C GLU A 49 -9.42 -0.82 5.13
N GLN A 50 -10.71 -0.72 4.78
CA GLN A 50 -11.72 -0.18 5.67
C GLN A 50 -11.87 -1.01 6.94
N ALA A 51 -11.92 -2.34 6.81
CA ALA A 51 -11.99 -3.26 7.95
C ALA A 51 -10.75 -3.16 8.84
N PHE A 52 -9.56 -3.08 8.25
CA PHE A 52 -8.30 -2.85 8.97
C PHE A 52 -8.36 -1.58 9.82
N TRP A 53 -8.79 -0.46 9.23
CA TRP A 53 -8.84 0.82 9.95
C TRP A 53 -9.84 0.81 11.10
N TYR A 54 -11.01 0.19 10.92
CA TYR A 54 -11.96 0.00 12.01
C TYR A 54 -11.36 -0.82 13.15
N CYS A 55 -10.72 -1.95 12.83
CA CYS A 55 -10.08 -2.82 13.81
C CYS A 55 -8.94 -2.11 14.57
N ASP A 56 -8.06 -1.39 13.86
CA ASP A 56 -6.95 -0.64 14.49
C ASP A 56 -7.47 0.48 15.39
N TYR A 57 -8.51 1.20 14.95
CA TYR A 57 -9.16 2.23 15.75
C TYR A 57 -9.76 1.64 17.03
N ALA A 58 -10.66 0.66 16.92
CA ALA A 58 -11.32 0.05 18.06
C ALA A 58 -10.32 -0.60 19.03
N ALA A 59 -9.30 -1.30 18.53
CA ALA A 59 -8.25 -1.86 19.38
C ALA A 59 -7.46 -0.79 20.14
N THR A 60 -7.24 0.39 19.52
CA THR A 60 -6.49 1.51 20.12
C THR A 60 -7.34 2.29 21.12
N THR A 61 -8.62 2.51 20.85
CA THR A 61 -9.49 3.42 21.63
C THR A 61 -10.35 2.69 22.67
N GLU A 62 -10.76 1.46 22.38
CA GLU A 62 -11.68 0.66 23.20
C GLU A 62 -11.00 -0.61 23.75
N GLY A 63 -9.83 -0.96 23.21
CA GLY A 63 -9.02 -2.11 23.62
C GLY A 63 -9.25 -3.33 22.72
N VAL A 64 -8.27 -4.24 22.69
CA VAL A 64 -8.27 -5.40 21.77
C VAL A 64 -9.49 -6.31 21.95
N LEU A 65 -9.99 -6.45 23.18
CA LEU A 65 -11.15 -7.28 23.50
C LEU A 65 -12.49 -6.69 23.00
N ALA A 66 -12.50 -5.41 22.61
CA ALA A 66 -13.66 -4.75 22.00
C ALA A 66 -13.78 -5.04 20.49
N THR A 67 -12.80 -5.76 19.90
CA THR A 67 -12.77 -6.05 18.46
C THR A 67 -13.21 -7.49 18.16
N PRO A 68 -13.84 -7.76 17.00
CA PRO A 68 -14.04 -9.13 16.53
C PRO A 68 -12.69 -9.72 16.08
N MET A 69 -11.90 -10.22 17.04
CA MET A 69 -10.48 -10.56 16.86
C MET A 69 -10.21 -11.43 15.62
N ALA A 70 -11.02 -12.46 15.37
CA ALA A 70 -10.85 -13.35 14.21
C ALA A 70 -11.05 -12.61 12.87
N ALA A 71 -12.05 -11.73 12.78
CA ALA A 71 -12.30 -10.94 11.59
C ALA A 71 -11.20 -9.89 11.37
N CYS A 72 -10.73 -9.24 12.44
CA CYS A 72 -9.63 -8.28 12.39
C CYS A 72 -8.30 -8.93 11.98
N GLN A 73 -8.02 -10.13 12.49
CA GLN A 73 -6.87 -10.93 12.09
C GLN A 73 -6.94 -11.28 10.60
N HIS A 74 -8.09 -11.75 10.12
CA HIS A 74 -8.32 -12.07 8.72
C HIS A 74 -8.11 -10.85 7.81
N ALA A 75 -8.78 -9.72 8.12
CA ALA A 75 -8.66 -8.49 7.32
C ALA A 75 -7.21 -7.99 7.27
N THR A 76 -6.49 -8.02 8.40
CA THR A 76 -5.07 -7.62 8.47
C THR A 76 -4.20 -8.52 7.62
N ASN A 77 -4.39 -9.83 7.68
CA ASN A 77 -3.61 -10.80 6.93
C ASN A 77 -3.86 -10.68 5.41
N GLU A 78 -5.12 -10.59 5.00
CA GLU A 78 -5.49 -10.46 3.58
C GLU A 78 -5.04 -9.11 3.01
N LEU A 79 -5.21 -8.01 3.76
CA LEU A 79 -4.72 -6.70 3.33
C LEU A 79 -3.20 -6.71 3.15
N LYS A 80 -2.47 -7.30 4.10
CA LYS A 80 -1.01 -7.47 4.01
C LYS A 80 -0.63 -8.25 2.75
N ALA A 81 -1.29 -9.37 2.47
CA ALA A 81 -1.01 -10.21 1.32
C ALA A 81 -1.26 -9.45 0.01
N ARG A 82 -2.45 -8.88 -0.15
CA ARG A 82 -2.91 -8.32 -1.44
C ARG A 82 -2.35 -6.93 -1.75
N LYS A 83 -2.31 -6.03 -0.76
CA LYS A 83 -1.87 -4.64 -0.96
C LYS A 83 -0.36 -4.46 -0.84
N PHE A 84 0.29 -5.28 -0.01
CA PHE A 84 1.70 -5.11 0.33
C PHE A 84 2.58 -6.30 -0.09
N GLY A 85 2.04 -7.24 -0.86
CA GLY A 85 2.78 -8.45 -1.28
C GLY A 85 3.29 -9.26 -0.09
N GLY A 86 2.56 -9.27 1.01
CA GLY A 86 2.94 -9.95 2.25
C GLY A 86 3.94 -9.18 3.13
N SER A 87 4.45 -8.03 2.68
CA SER A 87 5.48 -7.27 3.40
C SER A 87 4.90 -6.55 4.62
N PHE A 88 5.11 -7.12 5.81
CA PHE A 88 4.73 -6.49 7.06
C PHE A 88 5.41 -5.13 7.25
N ARG A 89 6.70 -5.02 6.89
CA ARG A 89 7.45 -3.75 6.97
C ARG A 89 6.80 -2.65 6.12
N ALA A 90 6.40 -2.96 4.89
CA ALA A 90 5.72 -2.00 4.02
C ALA A 90 4.36 -1.59 4.58
N MET A 91 3.59 -2.56 5.08
CA MET A 91 2.31 -2.31 5.73
C MET A 91 2.46 -1.43 6.97
N THR A 92 3.41 -1.70 7.86
CA THR A 92 3.61 -0.89 9.08
C THR A 92 4.07 0.53 8.74
N ALA A 93 4.97 0.70 7.77
CA ALA A 93 5.40 2.02 7.32
C ALA A 93 4.23 2.85 6.77
N TRP A 94 3.39 2.23 5.95
CA TRP A 94 2.16 2.83 5.43
C TRP A 94 1.18 3.18 6.56
N TRP A 95 0.97 2.27 7.51
CA TRP A 95 0.07 2.46 8.64
C TRP A 95 0.50 3.67 9.50
N GLN A 96 1.77 3.75 9.87
CA GLN A 96 2.30 4.84 10.69
C GLN A 96 2.09 6.22 10.05
N GLN A 97 2.22 6.32 8.73
CA GLN A 97 2.02 7.57 8.00
C GLN A 97 0.55 8.03 7.98
N ARG A 98 -0.40 7.10 8.05
CA ARG A 98 -1.83 7.38 7.88
C ARG A 98 -2.63 7.34 9.19
N LYS A 99 -2.11 6.67 10.22
CA LYS A 99 -2.87 6.32 11.44
C LYS A 99 -3.61 7.51 12.03
N GLN A 100 -2.92 8.64 12.21
CA GLN A 100 -3.53 9.82 12.82
C GLN A 100 -4.73 10.33 12.02
N ALA A 101 -4.56 10.54 10.71
CA ALA A 101 -5.62 11.05 9.85
C ALA A 101 -6.84 10.11 9.80
N GLU A 102 -6.61 8.80 9.77
CA GLU A 102 -7.69 7.81 9.76
C GLU A 102 -8.39 7.69 11.12
N HIS A 103 -7.65 7.76 12.23
CA HIS A 103 -8.23 7.74 13.57
C HIS A 103 -9.06 9.00 13.84
N GLU A 104 -8.61 10.16 13.37
CA GLU A 104 -9.41 11.38 13.44
C GLU A 104 -10.69 11.27 12.61
N ARG A 105 -10.61 10.71 11.40
CA ARG A 105 -11.78 10.48 10.55
C ARG A 105 -12.80 9.56 11.23
N LEU A 106 -12.35 8.41 11.72
CA LEU A 106 -13.19 7.44 12.44
C LEU A 106 -13.73 8.01 13.76
N GLY A 107 -12.94 8.80 14.48
CA GLY A 107 -13.38 9.48 15.69
C GLY A 107 -14.51 10.48 15.42
N ARG A 108 -14.43 11.26 14.33
CA ARG A 108 -15.54 12.13 13.89
C ARG A 108 -16.77 11.33 13.49
N GLU A 109 -16.61 10.21 12.80
CA GLU A 109 -17.70 9.30 12.45
C GLU A 109 -18.38 8.74 13.71
N ALA A 110 -17.62 8.20 14.65
CA ALA A 110 -18.13 7.68 15.92
C ALA A 110 -18.85 8.76 16.75
N ALA A 111 -18.34 10.00 16.75
CA ALA A 111 -19.00 11.12 17.43
C ALA A 111 -20.36 11.47 16.80
N ARG A 112 -20.48 11.42 15.46
CA ARG A 112 -21.74 11.65 14.74
C ARG A 112 -22.75 10.53 14.96
N SER A 113 -22.29 9.28 15.09
CA SER A 113 -23.15 8.13 15.31
C SER A 113 -23.59 7.95 16.75
N ARG A 114 -22.97 8.66 17.71
CA ARG A 114 -23.32 8.57 19.12
C ARG A 114 -24.70 9.20 19.36
N PRO A 115 -25.68 8.46 19.92
CA PRO A 115 -26.97 9.04 20.24
C PRO A 115 -26.80 10.16 21.30
N PRO A 116 -27.65 11.20 21.28
CA PRO A 116 -27.65 12.23 22.31
C PRO A 116 -27.76 11.59 23.69
N ARG A 117 -26.95 12.07 24.63
CA ARG A 117 -27.09 11.65 26.03
C ARG A 117 -28.41 12.20 26.56
N PRO A 118 -29.31 11.36 27.11
CA PRO A 118 -30.52 11.85 27.75
C PRO A 118 -30.17 12.87 28.84
N GLY A 119 -30.80 14.05 28.82
CA GLY A 119 -30.60 15.10 29.81
C GLY A 119 -29.44 16.07 29.56
N LEU A 120 -28.71 15.97 28.45
CA LEU A 120 -27.74 16.98 28.01
C LEU A 120 -28.28 17.76 26.80
N PRO A 121 -28.09 19.09 26.72
CA PRO A 121 -28.52 19.88 25.58
C PRO A 121 -27.79 19.40 24.31
N ASN A 122 -28.54 19.31 23.20
CA ASN A 122 -27.99 18.90 21.90
C ASN A 122 -27.10 20.02 21.34
N PRO A 123 -25.77 19.82 21.22
CA PRO A 123 -24.87 20.85 20.71
C PRO A 123 -25.04 21.15 19.21
N ALA A 124 -25.80 20.32 18.48
CA ALA A 124 -26.12 20.54 17.06
C ALA A 124 -27.43 21.31 16.82
N ALA A 125 -28.10 21.78 17.88
CA ALA A 125 -29.38 22.49 17.81
C ALA A 125 -29.24 24.02 17.99
N SER A 126 -28.04 24.57 17.79
CA SER A 126 -27.73 26.01 17.92
C SER A 126 -27.31 26.62 16.59
#